data_AF-A0A7X6HSU0-F1
#
_entry.id   AF-A0A7X6HSU0-F1
#
_cell.length_a   1.000
_cell.length_b   1.000
_cell.length_c   1.000
_cell.angle_alpha   90.00
_cell.angle_beta   90.00
_cell.angle_gamma   90.00
#
_symmetry.space_group_name_H-M   'P 1'
#
loop_
_entity.id
_entity.type
_entity.pdbx_description
1 polymer ?
#
loop_
_entity_poly.entity_id
_entity_poly.type
_entity_poly.pdbx_seq_one_letter_code
_entity_poly.pdbx_strand_id
1 'polypeptide(L)'
;MLGLRLAEGLSLSMLIDKFGQQTVDRIWHCLQPYWWRGWVEIARSDGSTVTLKDGETLAISGAVLGNLRLSDPEGFLFSNQILADLFSELEIDS
;
A
#
# COMPACT_ATOMS: atom_id res chain seq x y z
N MET A 1 12.26 3.78 9.57
CA MET A 1 11.67 4.71 8.56
C MET A 1 10.96 3.84 7.54
N LEU A 2 9.63 3.88 7.50
CA LEU A 2 8.82 2.85 6.81
C LEU A 2 9.16 2.72 5.32
N GLY A 3 9.19 1.48 4.84
CA GLY A 3 9.49 1.15 3.43
C GLY A 3 8.59 1.84 2.41
N LEU A 4 7.41 2.33 2.83
CA LEU A 4 6.50 3.15 2.01
C LEU A 4 7.17 4.43 1.47
N ARG A 5 8.09 5.04 2.23
CA ARG A 5 8.82 6.25 1.79
C ARG A 5 10.08 5.92 0.99
N LEU A 6 10.44 4.64 0.88
CA LEU A 6 11.57 4.24 0.06
C LEU A 6 11.15 4.27 -1.40
N ALA A 7 12.06 4.71 -2.26
CA ALA A 7 11.87 4.65 -3.69
C ALA A 7 11.52 3.22 -4.12
N GLU A 8 11.88 2.15 -3.44
CA GLU A 8 11.54 0.77 -3.84
C GLU A 8 10.11 0.33 -3.50
N GLY A 9 9.41 1.06 -2.62
CA GLY A 9 8.08 0.72 -2.13
C GLY A 9 8.06 -0.38 -1.07
N LEU A 10 6.85 -0.66 -0.59
CA LEU A 10 6.56 -1.67 0.40
C LEU A 10 6.08 -2.96 -0.27
N SER A 11 6.87 -4.03 -0.19
CA SER A 11 6.47 -5.33 -0.75
C SER A 11 5.30 -5.91 0.03
N LEU A 12 4.20 -6.13 -0.68
CA LEU A 12 2.99 -6.69 -0.10
C LEU A 12 3.20 -8.13 0.37
N SER A 13 4.10 -8.87 -0.28
CA SER A 13 4.43 -10.25 0.09
C SER A 13 5.11 -10.30 1.45
N MET A 14 6.05 -9.39 1.71
CA MET A 14 6.70 -9.25 3.02
C MET A 14 5.74 -8.75 4.10
N LEU A 15 4.80 -7.88 3.74
CA LEU A 15 3.75 -7.41 4.66
C LEU A 15 2.83 -8.54 5.10
N ILE A 16 2.33 -9.36 4.16
CA ILE A 16 1.47 -10.51 4.48
C ILE A 16 2.24 -11.52 5.32
N ASP A 17 3.50 -11.79 4.99
CA ASP A 17 4.35 -12.71 5.75
C ASP A 17 4.61 -12.22 7.19
N LYS A 18 4.88 -10.93 7.38
CA LYS A 18 5.21 -10.34 8.69
C LYS A 18 4.01 -9.98 9.55
N PHE A 19 2.93 -9.48 8.95
CA PHE A 19 1.78 -8.91 9.65
C PHE A 19 0.48 -9.67 9.39
N GLY A 20 0.47 -10.64 8.48
CA GLY A 20 -0.72 -11.38 8.09
C GLY A 20 -1.59 -10.68 7.06
N GLN A 21 -2.45 -11.46 6.40
CA GLN A 21 -3.39 -10.99 5.38
C GLN A 21 -4.36 -9.92 5.93
N GLN A 22 -4.84 -10.10 7.17
CA GLN A 22 -5.84 -9.22 7.79
C GLN A 22 -5.33 -7.78 7.94
N THR A 23 -4.08 -7.62 8.38
CA THR A 23 -3.42 -6.31 8.48
C THR A 23 -3.31 -5.65 7.11
N VAL A 24 -2.94 -6.40 6.08
CA VAL A 24 -2.81 -5.89 4.72
C VAL A 24 -4.15 -5.47 4.13
N ASP A 25 -5.22 -6.21 4.40
CA ASP A 25 -6.58 -5.81 4.01
C ASP A 25 -7.01 -4.50 4.69
N ARG A 26 -6.72 -4.30 5.98
CA ARG A 26 -6.99 -3.03 6.68
C ARG A 26 -6.17 -1.87 6.12
N ILE A 27 -4.88 -2.11 5.87
CA ILE A 27 -3.99 -1.14 5.23
C ILE A 27 -4.55 -0.77 3.84
N TRP A 28 -4.95 -1.76 3.05
CA TRP A 28 -5.52 -1.53 1.72
C TRP A 28 -6.81 -0.71 1.78
N HIS A 29 -7.69 -1.02 2.74
CA HIS A 29 -8.92 -0.26 2.96
C HIS A 29 -8.64 1.22 3.28
N CYS A 30 -7.65 1.48 4.14
CA CYS A 30 -7.21 2.84 4.46
C CYS A 30 -6.52 3.53 3.27
N LEU A 31 -5.79 2.78 2.44
CA LEU A 31 -5.07 3.30 1.27
C LEU A 31 -5.93 3.48 0.03
N GLN A 32 -7.08 2.82 -0.07
CA GLN A 32 -8.02 2.91 -1.19
C GLN A 32 -8.37 4.36 -1.60
N PRO A 33 -8.72 5.29 -0.68
CA PRO A 33 -8.95 6.69 -1.04
C PRO A 33 -7.71 7.42 -1.57
N TYR A 34 -6.52 7.05 -1.09
CA TYR A 34 -5.25 7.65 -1.54
C TYR A 34 -4.82 7.10 -2.90
N TRP A 35 -5.13 5.84 -3.16
CA TRP A 35 -4.92 5.20 -4.45
C TRP A 35 -5.80 5.83 -5.54
N TRP A 36 -7.09 6.07 -5.27
CA TRP A 36 -7.96 6.82 -6.20
C TRP A 36 -7.50 8.25 -6.48
N ARG A 37 -6.83 8.89 -5.51
CA ARG A 37 -6.24 10.22 -5.67
C ARG A 37 -4.93 10.21 -6.45
N GLY A 38 -4.37 9.04 -6.75
CA GLY A 38 -3.06 8.90 -7.40
C GLY A 38 -1.89 9.21 -6.47
N TRP A 39 -2.08 9.12 -5.15
CA TRP A 39 -0.98 9.29 -4.18
C TRP A 39 -0.22 7.98 -3.92
N VAL A 40 -0.86 6.86 -4.27
CA VAL A 40 -0.35 5.51 -4.07
C VAL A 40 -0.43 4.77 -5.40
N GLU A 41 0.63 4.06 -5.73
CA GLU A 41 0.74 3.23 -6.93
C GLU A 41 1.29 1.86 -6.57
N ILE A 42 0.91 0.86 -7.36
CA ILE A 42 1.40 -0.51 -7.18
C ILE A 42 2.37 -0.80 -8.32
N ALA A 43 3.65 -0.88 -8.00
CA ALA A 43 4.69 -1.28 -8.95
C ALA A 43 4.85 -2.80 -8.93
N ARG A 44 4.67 -3.45 -10.08
CA ARG A 44 5.09 -4.84 -10.23
C ARG A 44 6.61 -4.95 -10.29
N SER A 45 7.10 -6.16 -10.05
CA SER A 45 8.52 -6.50 -10.21
C SER A 45 9.05 -6.28 -11.64
N ASP A 46 8.19 -6.15 -12.66
CA ASP A 46 8.61 -5.81 -14.02
C ASP A 46 8.74 -4.30 -14.29
N GLY A 47 8.36 -3.44 -13.32
CA GLY A 47 8.35 -1.98 -13.46
C GLY A 47 7.04 -1.40 -13.98
N SER A 48 6.10 -2.22 -14.45
CA SER A 48 4.74 -1.79 -14.77
C SER A 48 3.94 -1.43 -13.52
N THR A 49 3.15 -0.36 -13.63
CA THR A 49 2.19 0.03 -12.60
C THR A 49 0.87 -0.71 -12.81
N VAL A 50 0.34 -1.31 -11.74
CA VAL A 50 -0.96 -1.97 -11.76
C VAL A 50 -2.03 -0.95 -11.37
N THR A 51 -2.96 -0.72 -12.27
CA THR A 51 -4.20 -0.01 -11.96
C THR A 51 -5.23 -1.05 -11.54
N LEU A 52 -5.54 -1.11 -10.25
CA LEU A 52 -6.63 -1.94 -9.75
C LEU A 52 -7.98 -1.33 -10.18
N LYS A 53 -9.01 -2.12 -10.39
CA LYS A 53 -10.37 -1.60 -10.56
C LYS A 53 -11.08 -1.60 -9.21
N ASP A 54 -12.12 -0.78 -9.12
CA ASP A 54 -12.96 -0.68 -7.92
C ASP A 54 -13.44 -2.08 -7.50
N GLY A 55 -13.06 -2.51 -6.29
CA GLY A 55 -13.33 -3.84 -5.74
C GLY A 55 -12.23 -4.91 -5.92
N GLU A 56 -11.08 -4.59 -6.53
CA GLU A 56 -9.94 -5.52 -6.59
C GLU A 56 -9.05 -5.40 -5.34
N THR A 57 -8.91 -6.49 -4.59
CA THR A 57 -7.95 -6.60 -3.49
C THR A 57 -6.54 -6.80 -4.05
N LEU A 58 -5.52 -6.26 -3.37
CA LEU A 58 -4.08 -6.48 -3.65
C LEU A 58 -3.65 -7.95 -3.84
N ALA A 59 -4.46 -8.89 -3.38
CA ALA A 59 -4.30 -10.34 -3.48
C ALA A 59 -5.39 -10.96 -4.38
N ILE A 60 -5.55 -10.46 -5.62
CA ILE A 60 -6.38 -11.17 -6.59
C ILE A 60 -5.72 -12.52 -6.93
N SER A 61 -6.43 -13.62 -6.64
CA SER A 61 -6.06 -14.99 -7.03
C SER A 61 -4.65 -15.46 -6.62
N GLY A 62 -4.32 -15.37 -5.33
CA GLY A 62 -3.17 -16.08 -4.74
C GLY A 62 -1.79 -15.55 -5.14
N ALA A 63 -1.72 -14.50 -5.95
CA ALA A 63 -0.48 -13.82 -6.30
C ALA A 63 -0.48 -12.42 -5.65
N VAL A 64 0.52 -12.18 -4.82
CA VAL A 64 0.70 -10.87 -4.18
C VAL A 64 1.14 -9.86 -5.23
N LEU A 65 0.35 -8.81 -5.44
CA LEU A 65 0.61 -7.83 -6.50
C LEU A 65 1.70 -6.83 -6.12
N GLY A 66 2.97 -7.20 -6.30
CA GLY A 66 4.08 -6.25 -6.34
C GLY A 66 4.32 -5.43 -5.07
N ASN A 67 4.90 -4.23 -5.26
CA ASN A 67 5.31 -3.29 -4.23
C ASN A 67 4.41 -2.04 -4.25
N LEU A 68 3.94 -1.65 -3.08
CA LEU A 68 3.12 -0.46 -2.88
C LEU A 68 4.04 0.75 -2.70
N ARG A 69 3.98 1.72 -3.61
CA ARG A 69 4.85 2.90 -3.67
C ARG A 69 4.00 4.16 -3.54
N LEU A 70 4.61 5.20 -3.00
CA LEU A 70 4.03 6.54 -3.06
C LEU A 70 4.41 7.19 -4.39
N SER A 71 3.42 7.77 -5.06
CA SER A 71 3.64 8.50 -6.31
C SER A 71 4.43 9.78 -6.02
N ASP A 72 5.36 10.12 -6.91
CA ASP A 72 6.12 11.37 -6.83
C ASP A 72 5.45 12.43 -7.74
N PRO A 73 5.22 13.67 -7.28
CA PRO A 73 5.61 14.24 -5.97
C PRO A 73 4.52 14.16 -4.88
N GLU A 74 3.25 13.93 -5.23
CA GLU A 74 2.12 14.11 -4.32
C GLU A 74 2.10 13.08 -3.18
N GLY A 75 2.33 11.80 -3.48
CA GLY A 75 2.42 10.74 -2.47
C GLY A 75 3.55 10.96 -1.47
N PHE A 76 4.69 11.50 -1.92
CA PHE A 76 5.78 11.90 -1.02
C PHE A 76 5.40 13.08 -0.13
N LEU A 77 4.70 14.07 -0.68
CA LEU A 77 4.25 15.26 0.05
C LEU A 77 3.26 14.90 1.17
N PHE A 78 2.32 13.99 0.90
CA PHE A 78 1.30 13.53 1.84
C PHE A 78 1.70 12.24 2.58
N SER A 79 2.94 11.77 2.43
CA SER A 79 3.43 10.53 3.04
C SER A 79 3.21 10.49 4.55
N ASN A 80 3.43 11.60 5.25
CA ASN A 80 3.22 11.68 6.69
C ASN A 80 1.75 11.52 7.09
N GLN A 81 0.82 12.05 6.29
CA GLN A 81 -0.61 11.92 6.54
C GLN A 81 -1.05 10.47 6.33
N ILE A 82 -0.65 9.88 5.19
CA ILE A 82 -0.94 8.49 4.87
C ILE A 82 -0.41 7.56 5.97
N LEU A 83 0.84 7.75 6.39
CA LEU A 83 1.42 6.96 7.47
C LEU A 83 0.69 7.16 8.80
N ALA A 84 0.32 8.39 9.16
CA ALA A 84 -0.40 8.67 10.39
C ALA A 84 -1.77 7.97 10.41
N ASP A 85 -2.51 8.01 9.31
CA ASP A 85 -3.82 7.35 9.20
C ASP A 85 -3.69 5.83 9.25
N LEU A 86 -2.67 5.29 8.57
CA LEU A 86 -2.38 3.87 8.50
C LEU A 86 -1.94 3.34 9.88
N PHE A 87 -1.08 4.07 10.60
CA PHE A 87 -0.74 3.73 11.98
C PHE A 87 -1.93 3.86 12.92
N SER A 88 -2.73 4.91 12.81
CA SER A 88 -3.91 5.10 13.65
C SER A 88 -4.88 3.92 13.48
N GLU A 89 -5.10 3.47 12.24
CA GLU A 89 -5.95 2.32 11.96
C GLU A 89 -5.38 1.02 12.56
N LEU A 90 -4.06 0.82 12.48
CA LEU A 90 -3.37 -0.36 13.00
C LEU A 90 -3.21 -0.38 14.53
N GLU A 91 -3.08 0.78 15.18
CA GLU A 91 -2.85 0.90 16.62
C GLU A 91 -4.11 0.62 17.44
N ILE A 92 -5.30 0.77 16.84
CA ILE A 92 -6.61 0.48 17.48
C ILE A 92 -6.80 -1.01 17.84
N ASP A 93 -5.96 -1.93 17.33
CA ASP A 93 -6.02 -3.37 17.60
C ASP A 93 -5.06 -3.87 18.73
N SER A 94 -4.67 -2.99 19.67
CA SER A 94 -3.79 -3.35 20.82
C SER A 94 -4.56 -3.76 22.09
#